data_AF-A0AAJ2MMW4-F1
#
_entry.id   AF-A0AAJ2MMW4-F1
#
_cell.length_a   1.000
_cell.length_b   1.000
_cell.length_c   1.000
_cell.angle_alpha   90.00
_cell.angle_beta   90.00
_cell.angle_gamma   90.00
#
_symmetry.space_group_name_H-M   'P 1'
#
loop_
_entity.id
_entity.type
_entity.pdbx_description
1 polymer ?
#
loop_
_entity_poly.entity_id
_entity_poly.type
_entity_poly.pdbx_seq_one_letter_code
_entity_poly.pdbx_strand_id
1 'polypeptide(L)'
;MKQALVLLTLLGGIAFSAQAHEVWLERSSDGSVKVQFGEPGSEYATAEELASLSAARIFDANAKAPLTATAQADHLLVKTRDGKSDISFYADTAWQPWKTETGLQAAILYARTGQEHTKALQDFEFTPVKSGVPEFVLSYKGAPLVNHPVQVYRPGFWSKSFTTDAQGKLALDTPDAGRYLLVSNHTTEGKQTLAGNEVDSVLHITTTSFITQ
;
A
#
# COMPACT_ATOMS: atom_id res chain seq x y z
N MET A 1 -15.60 -49.04 3.16
CA MET A 1 -16.09 -47.76 3.72
C MET A 1 -14.94 -46.75 3.65
N LYS A 2 -15.29 -45.52 3.28
CA LYS A 2 -14.43 -44.49 2.69
C LYS A 2 -13.23 -44.12 3.56
N GLN A 3 -12.03 -44.13 2.96
CA GLN A 3 -10.82 -43.52 3.52
C GLN A 3 -11.01 -42.00 3.53
N ALA A 4 -10.97 -41.40 4.72
CA ALA A 4 -10.99 -39.95 4.87
C ALA A 4 -9.58 -39.42 4.61
N LEU A 5 -9.39 -38.78 3.46
CA LEU A 5 -8.19 -38.02 3.14
C LEU A 5 -8.26 -36.70 3.92
N VAL A 6 -7.51 -36.59 5.00
CA VAL A 6 -7.29 -35.32 5.69
C VAL A 6 -6.34 -34.50 4.84
N LEU A 7 -6.88 -33.54 4.09
CA LEU A 7 -6.11 -32.55 3.36
C LEU A 7 -5.60 -31.53 4.39
N LEU A 8 -4.32 -31.66 4.77
CA LEU A 8 -3.63 -30.70 5.62
C LEU A 8 -3.32 -29.47 4.75
N THR A 9 -4.21 -28.48 4.76
CA THR A 9 -3.94 -27.16 4.15
C THR A 9 -2.80 -26.51 4.91
N LEU A 10 -1.60 -26.55 4.33
CA LEU A 10 -0.44 -25.83 4.81
C LEU A 10 -0.72 -24.34 4.64
N LEU A 11 -1.23 -23.68 5.69
CA LEU A 11 -1.18 -22.22 5.81
C LEU A 11 0.29 -21.85 5.97
N GLY A 12 0.99 -21.72 4.85
CA GLY A 12 2.27 -21.04 4.77
C GLY A 12 2.03 -19.60 5.19
N GLY A 13 2.22 -19.31 6.47
CA GLY A 13 2.22 -17.96 6.98
C GLY A 13 3.30 -17.20 6.24
N ILE A 14 2.90 -16.31 5.34
CA ILE A 14 3.76 -15.26 4.83
C ILE A 14 4.05 -14.39 6.06
N ALA A 15 5.15 -14.69 6.74
CA ALA A 15 5.69 -13.80 7.75
C ALA A 15 5.97 -12.49 7.00
N PHE A 16 5.23 -11.43 7.32
CA PHE A 16 5.67 -10.09 7.00
C PHE A 16 7.05 -9.97 7.65
N SER A 17 8.11 -9.98 6.84
CA SER A 17 9.39 -9.47 7.27
C SER A 17 9.11 -8.07 7.78
N ALA A 18 9.32 -7.84 9.08
CA ALA A 18 9.08 -6.55 9.75
C ALA A 18 10.09 -5.47 9.30
N GLN A 19 10.63 -5.57 8.09
CA GLN A 19 11.73 -4.79 7.55
C GLN A 19 11.48 -4.45 6.06
N ALA A 20 10.23 -4.41 5.62
CA ALA A 20 9.92 -3.85 4.30
C ALA A 20 9.73 -2.34 4.47
N HIS A 21 10.57 -1.55 3.80
CA HIS A 21 10.28 -0.13 3.62
C HIS A 21 8.95 -0.01 2.87
N GLU A 22 8.10 0.91 3.30
CA GLU A 22 6.81 1.19 2.70
C GLU A 22 6.76 2.66 2.30
N VAL A 23 5.86 2.99 1.37
CA VAL A 23 5.43 4.37 1.15
C VAL A 23 4.02 4.51 1.69
N TRP A 24 3.76 5.53 2.51
CA TRP A 24 2.40 5.88 2.93
C TRP A 24 2.14 7.37 2.83
N LEU A 25 0.87 7.71 2.74
CA LEU A 25 0.43 9.09 2.56
C LEU A 25 -0.23 9.61 3.84
N GLU A 26 0.19 10.78 4.31
CA GLU A 26 -0.35 11.41 5.50
C GLU A 26 -0.98 12.75 5.16
N ARG A 27 -2.31 12.81 5.22
CA ARG A 27 -3.02 14.08 5.07
C ARG A 27 -2.86 14.94 6.33
N SER A 28 -2.45 16.17 6.11
CA SER A 28 -2.38 17.24 7.11
C SER A 28 -3.72 17.97 7.23
N SER A 29 -3.91 18.72 8.32
CA SER A 29 -5.13 19.50 8.55
C SER A 29 -5.35 20.64 7.53
N ASP A 30 -4.28 21.14 6.91
CA ASP A 30 -4.34 22.12 5.82
C ASP A 30 -4.67 21.48 4.45
N GLY A 31 -4.88 20.16 4.42
CA GLY A 31 -5.19 19.40 3.22
C GLY A 31 -3.98 19.03 2.36
N SER A 32 -2.76 19.45 2.72
CA SER A 32 -1.54 18.92 2.12
C SER A 32 -1.34 17.44 2.47
N VAL A 33 -0.54 16.75 1.67
CA VAL A 33 -0.22 15.33 1.89
C VAL A 33 1.28 15.17 1.99
N LYS A 34 1.76 14.52 3.04
CA LYS A 34 3.14 14.05 3.16
C LYS A 34 3.24 12.65 2.58
N VAL A 35 4.18 12.44 1.67
CA VAL A 35 4.63 11.11 1.24
C VAL A 35 5.75 10.72 2.18
N GLN A 36 5.48 9.73 3.01
CA GLN A 36 6.44 9.15 3.94
C GLN A 36 7.05 7.90 3.32
N PHE A 37 8.28 7.59 3.69
CA PHE A 37 9.02 6.42 3.24
C PHE A 37 9.76 5.81 4.42
N GLY A 38 9.72 4.49 4.61
CA GLY A 38 10.34 3.84 5.77
C GLY A 38 9.49 2.74 6.39
N GLU A 39 9.80 2.39 7.63
CA GLU A 39 8.99 1.48 8.46
C GLU A 39 7.98 2.30 9.29
N PRO A 40 6.68 1.97 9.30
CA PRO A 40 5.71 2.70 10.11
C PRO A 40 6.06 2.61 11.62
N GLY A 41 6.31 3.76 12.25
CA GLY A 41 6.66 3.85 13.67
C GLY A 41 8.17 3.86 13.95
N SER A 42 9.02 3.80 12.93
CA SER A 42 10.46 4.00 13.03
C SER A 42 10.88 5.47 12.88
N GLU A 43 12.19 5.70 12.83
CA GLU A 43 12.74 6.97 12.36
C GLU A 43 12.30 7.25 10.92
N TYR A 44 12.15 8.53 10.59
CA TYR A 44 11.77 8.97 9.24
C TYR A 44 12.92 8.79 8.25
N ALA A 45 12.56 8.59 6.97
CA ALA A 45 13.54 8.53 5.89
C ALA A 45 14.41 9.79 5.81
N THR A 46 15.65 9.57 5.42
CA THR A 46 16.60 10.62 5.04
C THR A 46 16.28 11.20 3.66
N ALA A 47 16.82 12.38 3.37
CA ALA A 47 16.71 12.99 2.03
C ALA A 47 17.30 12.11 0.92
N GLU A 48 18.31 11.28 1.22
CA GLU A 48 18.90 10.34 0.27
C GLU A 48 17.92 9.21 -0.08
N GLU A 49 17.27 8.62 0.93
CA GLU A 49 16.26 7.58 0.72
C GLU A 49 15.06 8.13 -0.06
N LEU A 50 14.63 9.36 0.22
CA LEU A 50 13.54 10.03 -0.51
C LEU A 50 13.87 10.30 -1.98
N ALA A 51 15.15 10.46 -2.34
CA ALA A 51 15.57 10.68 -3.72
C ALA A 51 15.22 9.50 -4.64
N SER A 52 15.10 8.29 -4.08
CA SER A 52 14.64 7.09 -4.79
C SER A 52 13.21 7.21 -5.34
N LEU A 53 12.39 8.11 -4.76
CA LEU A 53 11.01 8.35 -5.15
C LEU A 53 10.84 9.50 -6.15
N SER A 54 11.94 10.05 -6.68
CA SER A 54 11.93 11.24 -7.56
C SER A 54 11.12 11.07 -8.85
N ALA A 55 10.99 9.84 -9.37
CA ALA A 55 10.18 9.52 -10.55
C ALA A 55 8.74 9.11 -10.22
N ALA A 56 8.32 9.19 -8.96
CA ALA A 56 6.99 8.76 -8.54
C ALA A 56 5.89 9.58 -9.22
N ARG A 57 4.79 8.89 -9.53
CA ARG A 57 3.58 9.50 -10.09
C ARG A 57 2.59 9.73 -8.96
N ILE A 58 2.13 10.97 -8.83
CA ILE A 58 1.17 11.38 -7.79
C ILE A 58 -0.03 12.02 -8.47
N PHE A 59 -1.23 11.63 -8.09
CA PHE A 59 -2.46 12.08 -8.75
C PHE A 59 -3.67 11.97 -7.81
N ASP A 60 -4.74 12.66 -8.15
CA ASP A 60 -6.06 12.52 -7.51
C ASP A 60 -7.02 11.75 -8.43
N ALA A 61 -8.20 11.38 -7.92
CA ALA A 61 -9.22 10.63 -8.68
C ALA A 61 -9.71 11.35 -9.95
N ASN A 62 -9.55 12.68 -10.03
CA ASN A 62 -9.96 13.44 -11.20
C ASN A 62 -8.89 13.48 -12.29
N ALA A 63 -7.67 12.96 -12.03
CA ALA A 63 -6.58 12.66 -12.96
C ALA A 63 -6.32 13.66 -14.12
N LYS A 64 -6.74 14.93 -14.00
CA LYS A 64 -6.60 15.93 -15.08
C LYS A 64 -5.14 16.28 -15.35
N ALA A 65 -4.33 16.24 -14.30
CA ALA A 65 -2.88 16.42 -14.37
C ALA A 65 -2.21 15.78 -13.15
N PRO A 66 -0.96 15.28 -13.28
CA PRO A 66 -0.16 14.87 -12.14
C PRO A 66 -0.01 15.98 -11.10
N LEU A 67 0.19 15.59 -9.84
CA LEU A 67 0.60 16.45 -8.76
C LEU A 67 2.13 16.37 -8.63
N THR A 68 2.75 17.48 -8.24
CA THR A 68 4.19 17.53 -7.97
C THR A 68 4.42 17.42 -6.46
N ALA A 69 5.45 16.67 -6.07
CA ALA A 69 5.96 16.69 -4.71
C ALA A 69 7.22 17.56 -4.59
N THR A 70 7.41 18.20 -3.44
CA THR A 70 8.62 18.93 -3.10
C THR A 70 9.33 18.21 -1.97
N ALA A 71 10.60 17.86 -2.15
CA ALA A 71 11.39 17.22 -1.11
C ALA A 71 11.51 18.12 0.13
N GLN A 72 11.31 17.53 1.30
CA GLN A 72 11.62 18.09 2.62
C GLN A 72 12.70 17.22 3.26
N ALA A 73 13.07 17.51 4.52
CA ALA A 73 14.13 16.77 5.22
C ALA A 73 13.79 15.29 5.42
N ASP A 74 12.51 14.99 5.69
CA ASP A 74 12.03 13.69 6.18
C ASP A 74 10.80 13.16 5.41
N HIS A 75 10.29 13.91 4.42
CA HIS A 75 9.16 13.50 3.58
C HIS A 75 9.17 14.21 2.22
N LEU A 76 8.32 13.77 1.28
CA LEU A 76 7.94 14.61 0.15
C LEU A 76 6.61 15.31 0.45
N LEU A 77 6.53 16.61 0.21
CA LEU A 77 5.32 17.39 0.43
C LEU A 77 4.53 17.55 -0.88
N VAL A 78 3.26 17.17 -0.86
CA VAL A 78 2.31 17.33 -1.98
C VAL A 78 1.26 18.36 -1.59
N LYS A 79 1.20 19.46 -2.35
CA LYS A 79 0.08 20.41 -2.25
C LYS A 79 -1.10 19.86 -3.05
N THR A 80 -2.22 19.61 -2.40
CA THR A 80 -3.42 19.11 -3.06
C THR A 80 -4.23 20.27 -3.66
N ARG A 81 -5.12 19.96 -4.59
CA ARG A 81 -5.91 20.97 -5.31
C ARG A 81 -7.07 21.53 -4.48
N ASP A 82 -7.72 20.68 -3.70
CA ASP A 82 -8.95 20.99 -2.98
C ASP A 82 -8.88 20.68 -1.48
N GLY A 83 -7.74 20.17 -0.99
CA GLY A 83 -7.53 19.77 0.40
C GLY A 83 -8.23 18.46 0.81
N LYS A 84 -9.07 17.87 -0.05
CA LYS A 84 -10.07 16.85 0.35
C LYS A 84 -10.00 15.58 -0.47
N SER A 85 -9.76 15.67 -1.78
CA SER A 85 -9.74 14.51 -2.67
C SER A 85 -8.67 13.51 -2.26
N ASP A 86 -9.00 12.22 -2.33
CA ASP A 86 -8.04 11.13 -2.14
C ASP A 86 -6.88 11.27 -3.13
N ILE A 87 -5.65 11.17 -2.61
CA ILE A 87 -4.42 11.19 -3.40
C ILE A 87 -3.91 9.77 -3.53
N SER A 88 -3.41 9.44 -4.72
CA SER A 88 -2.71 8.20 -5.05
C SER A 88 -1.25 8.51 -5.36
N PHE A 89 -0.38 7.58 -4.98
CA PHE A 89 1.05 7.57 -5.25
C PHE A 89 1.41 6.23 -5.88
N TYR A 90 2.25 6.28 -6.92
CA TYR A 90 2.81 5.10 -7.58
C TYR A 90 4.31 5.29 -7.81
N ALA A 91 5.10 4.26 -7.54
CA ALA A 91 6.51 4.20 -7.94
C ALA A 91 6.93 2.76 -8.31
N ASP A 92 7.58 2.60 -9.46
CA ASP A 92 8.16 1.34 -9.95
C ASP A 92 9.69 1.41 -10.12
N THR A 93 10.30 2.49 -9.64
CA THR A 93 11.76 2.73 -9.67
C THR A 93 12.33 3.02 -8.28
N ALA A 94 11.53 2.84 -7.22
CA ALA A 94 11.95 3.14 -5.84
C ALA A 94 13.16 2.28 -5.43
N TRP A 95 13.26 1.06 -5.96
CA TRP A 95 14.40 0.17 -5.74
C TRP A 95 14.91 -0.40 -7.05
N GLN A 96 16.22 -0.63 -7.11
CA GLN A 96 16.80 -1.46 -8.14
C GLN A 96 16.36 -2.92 -7.93
N PRO A 97 16.17 -3.70 -9.01
CA PRO A 97 15.88 -5.12 -8.87
C PRO A 97 16.94 -5.84 -8.03
N TRP A 98 16.53 -6.80 -7.21
CA TRP A 98 17.40 -7.57 -6.32
C TRP A 98 17.26 -9.06 -6.56
N LYS A 99 18.31 -9.82 -6.24
CA LYS A 99 18.29 -11.28 -6.36
C LYS A 99 17.52 -11.90 -5.19
N THR A 100 16.68 -12.87 -5.50
CA THR A 100 16.00 -13.76 -4.57
C THR A 100 16.41 -15.21 -4.87
N GLU A 101 15.93 -16.17 -4.07
CA GLU A 101 16.16 -17.60 -4.34
C GLU A 101 15.55 -18.06 -5.66
N THR A 102 14.48 -17.41 -6.13
CA THR A 102 13.70 -17.80 -7.32
C THR A 102 14.04 -17.00 -8.57
N GLY A 103 14.84 -15.94 -8.46
CA GLY A 103 15.24 -15.10 -9.59
C GLY A 103 15.45 -13.64 -9.23
N LEU A 104 15.52 -12.78 -10.24
CA LEU A 104 15.59 -11.33 -10.05
C LEU A 104 14.18 -10.79 -9.77
N GLN A 105 14.01 -10.03 -8.69
CA GLN A 105 12.74 -9.44 -8.29
C GLN A 105 12.83 -7.91 -8.30
N ALA A 106 11.75 -7.24 -8.68
CA ALA A 106 11.59 -5.80 -8.47
C ALA A 106 10.34 -5.49 -7.66
N ALA A 107 10.14 -4.22 -7.28
CA ALA A 107 8.95 -3.78 -6.55
C ALA A 107 8.16 -2.71 -7.29
N ILE A 108 6.86 -2.68 -7.04
CA ILE A 108 6.01 -1.53 -7.29
C ILE A 108 5.35 -1.10 -5.99
N LEU A 109 5.47 0.17 -5.67
CA LEU A 109 4.89 0.81 -4.50
C LEU A 109 3.63 1.58 -4.91
N TYR A 110 2.53 1.26 -4.23
CA TYR A 110 1.25 1.93 -4.35
C TYR A 110 0.90 2.52 -2.98
N ALA A 111 0.38 3.73 -2.95
CA ALA A 111 -0.17 4.30 -1.72
C ALA A 111 -1.38 5.18 -2.03
N ARG A 112 -2.28 5.31 -1.07
CA ARG A 112 -3.39 6.26 -1.14
C ARG A 112 -3.77 6.85 0.20
N THR A 113 -4.34 8.05 0.18
CA THR A 113 -5.08 8.61 1.32
C THR A 113 -6.56 8.26 1.25
N GLY A 114 -7.18 8.14 2.41
CA GLY A 114 -8.60 8.41 2.63
C GLY A 114 -9.54 7.20 2.51
N GLN A 115 -10.83 7.52 2.64
CA GLN A 115 -11.95 6.58 2.59
C GLN A 115 -13.04 7.06 1.62
N GLU A 116 -12.76 8.02 0.75
CA GLU A 116 -13.81 8.67 -0.04
C GLU A 116 -14.04 7.98 -1.38
N HIS A 117 -12.97 7.69 -2.11
CA HIS A 117 -13.08 7.19 -3.47
C HIS A 117 -13.22 5.66 -3.50
N THR A 118 -14.39 5.17 -3.92
CA THR A 118 -14.76 3.74 -3.91
C THR A 118 -14.35 2.97 -5.17
N LYS A 119 -13.66 3.61 -6.11
CA LYS A 119 -13.15 2.97 -7.33
C LYS A 119 -11.63 2.88 -7.28
N ALA A 120 -11.11 1.73 -7.71
CA ALA A 120 -9.68 1.55 -7.85
C ALA A 120 -9.14 2.46 -8.96
N LEU A 121 -8.02 3.10 -8.69
CA LEU A 121 -7.23 3.88 -9.64
C LEU A 121 -5.87 3.24 -9.91
N GLN A 122 -5.51 2.23 -9.12
CA GLN A 122 -4.23 1.54 -9.18
C GLN A 122 -4.44 0.03 -9.35
N ASP A 123 -3.41 -0.65 -9.85
CA ASP A 123 -3.46 -2.10 -10.02
C ASP A 123 -3.55 -2.82 -8.68
N PHE A 124 -2.96 -2.31 -7.60
CA PHE A 124 -3.02 -2.93 -6.29
C PHE A 124 -3.45 -1.91 -5.22
N GLU A 125 -4.67 -2.05 -4.72
CA GLU A 125 -5.31 -1.00 -3.92
C GLU A 125 -6.37 -1.54 -2.96
N PHE A 126 -6.47 -0.91 -1.78
CA PHE A 126 -7.65 -1.00 -0.91
C PHE A 126 -8.65 0.09 -1.30
N THR A 127 -9.83 -0.30 -1.78
CA THR A 127 -10.92 0.64 -2.08
C THR A 127 -11.99 0.56 -1.00
N PRO A 128 -12.53 1.68 -0.49
CA PRO A 128 -13.63 1.64 0.46
C PRO A 128 -14.86 1.04 -0.21
N VAL A 129 -15.57 0.15 0.49
CA VAL A 129 -16.87 -0.39 0.04
C VAL A 129 -17.90 0.73 -0.09
N LYS A 130 -17.81 1.72 0.82
CA LYS A 130 -18.61 2.94 0.82
C LYS A 130 -17.74 4.11 1.30
N SER A 131 -17.99 5.30 0.75
CA SER A 131 -17.34 6.53 1.19
C SER A 131 -17.48 6.74 2.70
N GLY A 132 -16.37 7.04 3.37
CA GLY A 132 -16.27 7.33 4.80
C GLY A 132 -16.44 6.14 5.74
N VAL A 133 -16.44 4.90 5.22
CA VAL A 133 -16.59 3.69 6.03
C VAL A 133 -15.25 2.94 6.08
N PRO A 134 -14.78 2.49 7.27
CA PRO A 134 -13.57 1.68 7.42
C PRO A 134 -13.79 0.21 7.02
N GLU A 135 -14.43 -0.01 5.87
CA GLU A 135 -14.61 -1.31 5.22
C GLU A 135 -14.04 -1.21 3.80
N PHE A 136 -13.07 -2.06 3.47
CA PHE A 136 -12.33 -1.98 2.21
C PHE A 136 -12.40 -3.28 1.44
N VAL A 137 -12.22 -3.23 0.12
CA VAL A 137 -11.87 -4.37 -0.73
C VAL A 137 -10.42 -4.23 -1.14
N LEU A 138 -9.60 -5.23 -0.85
CA LEU A 138 -8.26 -5.33 -1.44
C LEU A 138 -8.36 -5.99 -2.80
N SER A 139 -7.81 -5.36 -3.83
CA SER A 139 -7.86 -5.91 -5.19
C SER A 139 -6.52 -5.81 -5.91
N TYR A 140 -6.25 -6.79 -6.77
CA TYR A 140 -5.16 -6.76 -7.75
C TYR A 140 -5.73 -6.83 -9.16
N LYS A 141 -5.41 -5.85 -10.01
CA LYS A 141 -5.92 -5.67 -11.37
C LYS A 141 -7.45 -5.81 -11.46
N GLY A 142 -8.14 -5.24 -10.46
CA GLY A 142 -9.60 -5.27 -10.34
C GLY A 142 -10.19 -6.58 -9.78
N ALA A 143 -9.39 -7.62 -9.58
CA ALA A 143 -9.85 -8.86 -8.94
C ALA A 143 -9.67 -8.77 -7.41
N PRO A 144 -10.72 -9.01 -6.60
CA PRO A 144 -10.60 -9.05 -5.15
C PRO A 144 -9.63 -10.16 -4.68
N LEU A 145 -8.75 -9.84 -3.73
CA LEU A 145 -7.84 -10.82 -3.12
C LEU A 145 -8.49 -11.40 -1.87
N VAL A 146 -8.93 -12.66 -1.95
CA VAL A 146 -9.57 -13.39 -0.85
C VAL A 146 -8.56 -14.05 0.07
N ASN A 147 -8.87 -14.17 1.36
CA ASN A 147 -7.99 -14.78 2.37
C ASN A 147 -6.55 -14.23 2.34
N HIS A 148 -6.42 -12.94 2.03
CA HIS A 148 -5.14 -12.29 1.77
C HIS A 148 -4.63 -11.55 3.02
N PRO A 149 -3.34 -11.69 3.40
CA PRO A 149 -2.79 -11.04 4.59
C PRO A 149 -2.82 -9.52 4.49
N VAL A 150 -3.23 -8.85 5.57
CA VAL A 150 -3.20 -7.39 5.71
C VAL A 150 -2.63 -7.03 7.06
N GLN A 151 -1.65 -6.14 7.08
CA GLN A 151 -1.14 -5.55 8.31
C GLN A 151 -1.83 -4.21 8.54
N VAL A 152 -2.36 -3.99 9.75
CA VAL A 152 -3.02 -2.74 10.11
C VAL A 152 -2.28 -2.09 11.26
N TYR A 153 -1.71 -0.93 11.02
CA TYR A 153 -1.16 -0.05 12.04
C TYR A 153 -2.26 0.89 12.54
N ARG A 154 -2.33 1.03 13.85
CA ARG A 154 -3.31 1.86 14.57
C ARG A 154 -2.66 3.14 15.09
N PRO A 155 -3.43 4.09 15.65
CA PRO A 155 -2.86 5.24 16.33
C PRO A 155 -1.81 4.81 17.37
N GLY A 156 -0.61 5.40 17.29
CA GLY A 156 0.54 4.99 18.10
C GLY A 156 1.41 3.86 17.51
N PHE A 157 1.20 3.51 16.23
CA PHE A 157 2.03 2.56 15.45
C PHE A 157 2.10 1.12 15.95
N TRP A 158 1.29 0.73 16.94
CA TRP A 158 1.09 -0.68 17.19
C TRP A 158 0.29 -1.30 16.04
N SER A 159 0.59 -2.55 15.72
CA SER A 159 0.09 -3.18 14.52
C SER A 159 -0.56 -4.54 14.83
N LYS A 160 -1.56 -4.91 14.04
CA LYS A 160 -2.22 -6.23 14.09
C LYS A 160 -2.41 -6.78 12.69
N SER A 161 -2.13 -8.07 12.53
CA SER A 161 -2.37 -8.78 11.28
C SER A 161 -3.83 -9.21 11.16
N PHE A 162 -4.36 -9.06 9.96
CA PHE A 162 -5.70 -9.43 9.53
C PHE A 162 -5.61 -10.24 8.25
N THR A 163 -6.75 -10.74 7.81
CA THR A 163 -6.89 -11.45 6.54
C THR A 163 -8.20 -10.99 5.89
N THR A 164 -8.19 -10.74 4.58
CA THR A 164 -9.42 -10.42 3.85
C THR A 164 -10.37 -11.61 3.84
N ASP A 165 -11.67 -11.34 3.75
CA ASP A 165 -12.70 -12.37 3.74
C ASP A 165 -12.85 -13.07 2.37
N ALA A 166 -13.89 -13.90 2.23
CA ALA A 166 -14.21 -14.64 1.01
C ALA A 166 -14.62 -13.75 -0.17
N GLN A 167 -14.83 -12.46 0.06
CA GLN A 167 -15.14 -11.43 -0.93
C GLN A 167 -13.96 -10.47 -1.14
N GLY A 168 -12.81 -10.72 -0.48
CA GLY A 168 -11.64 -9.86 -0.51
C GLY A 168 -11.82 -8.58 0.32
N LYS A 169 -12.81 -8.55 1.21
CA LYS A 169 -13.10 -7.40 2.06
C LYS A 169 -12.34 -7.46 3.38
N LEU A 170 -12.14 -6.29 3.96
CA LEU A 170 -11.59 -6.07 5.29
C LEU A 170 -12.45 -5.02 6.00
N ALA A 171 -13.25 -5.45 6.97
CA ALA A 171 -13.96 -4.56 7.87
C ALA A 171 -13.10 -4.32 9.12
N LEU A 172 -12.86 -3.05 9.45
CA LEU A 172 -12.05 -2.65 10.60
C LEU A 172 -12.91 -2.02 11.68
N ASP A 173 -12.71 -2.50 12.91
CA ASP A 173 -13.11 -1.76 14.11
C ASP A 173 -12.04 -0.72 14.42
N THR A 174 -12.45 0.55 14.51
CA THR A 174 -11.59 1.72 14.70
C THR A 174 -11.98 2.48 15.97
N PRO A 175 -11.77 1.88 17.17
CA PRO A 175 -12.21 2.48 18.43
C PRO A 175 -11.32 3.66 18.87
N ASP A 176 -10.07 3.69 18.41
CA ASP A 176 -9.10 4.71 18.76
C ASP A 176 -9.13 5.82 17.72
N ALA A 177 -9.32 7.07 18.13
CA ALA A 177 -9.21 8.22 17.24
C ALA A 177 -7.77 8.40 16.74
N GLY A 178 -7.61 8.75 15.47
CA GLY A 178 -6.31 9.00 14.85
C GLY A 178 -6.12 8.26 13.52
N ARG A 179 -4.85 8.17 13.11
CA ARG A 179 -4.46 7.59 11.83
C ARG A 179 -4.37 6.07 11.90
N TYR A 180 -4.96 5.44 10.90
CA TYR A 180 -4.80 4.01 10.60
C TYR A 180 -4.06 3.90 9.28
N LEU A 181 -3.22 2.87 9.17
CA LEU A 181 -2.48 2.53 7.96
C LEU A 181 -2.68 1.04 7.68
N LEU A 182 -3.24 0.74 6.52
CA LEU A 182 -3.40 -0.61 6.00
C LEU A 182 -2.24 -0.88 5.06
N VAL A 183 -1.65 -2.06 5.17
CA VAL A 183 -0.51 -2.49 4.38
C VAL A 183 -0.77 -3.90 3.87
N SER A 184 -0.53 -4.13 2.60
CA SER A 184 -0.48 -5.47 2.05
C SER A 184 0.58 -5.56 0.96
N ASN A 185 1.10 -6.76 0.76
CA ASN A 185 1.95 -7.09 -0.37
C ASN A 185 1.33 -8.21 -1.23
N HIS A 186 1.75 -8.32 -2.49
CA HIS A 186 1.34 -9.37 -3.41
C HIS A 186 2.46 -9.58 -4.43
N THR A 187 3.02 -10.78 -4.52
CA THR A 187 4.06 -11.11 -5.51
C THR A 187 3.45 -11.74 -6.75
N THR A 188 3.83 -11.23 -7.92
CA THR A 188 3.54 -11.89 -9.20
C THR A 188 4.79 -12.53 -9.78
N GLU A 189 4.68 -13.79 -10.16
CA GLU A 189 5.75 -14.56 -10.78
C GLU A 189 5.68 -14.49 -12.30
N GLY A 190 6.82 -14.64 -12.94
CA GLY A 190 6.96 -14.67 -14.40
C GLY A 190 7.75 -13.49 -14.95
N LYS A 191 8.43 -13.76 -16.07
CA LYS A 191 9.28 -12.78 -16.74
C LYS A 191 8.49 -11.55 -17.17
N GLN A 192 8.95 -10.39 -16.75
CA GLN A 192 8.36 -9.10 -17.07
C GLN A 192 9.42 -8.01 -17.16
N THR A 193 9.12 -6.96 -17.90
CA THR A 193 9.98 -5.77 -17.96
C THR A 193 9.39 -4.68 -17.08
N LEU A 194 10.13 -4.28 -16.04
CA LEU A 194 9.76 -3.18 -15.15
C LEU A 194 10.81 -2.09 -15.20
N ALA A 195 10.40 -0.87 -15.54
CA ALA A 195 11.28 0.29 -15.68
C ALA A 195 12.56 0.02 -16.51
N GLY A 196 12.44 -0.79 -17.56
CA GLY A 196 13.54 -1.17 -18.45
C GLY A 196 14.39 -2.36 -17.98
N ASN A 197 14.11 -2.95 -16.82
CA ASN A 197 14.79 -4.14 -16.31
C ASN A 197 13.94 -5.39 -16.58
N GLU A 198 14.56 -6.46 -17.10
CA GLU A 198 13.93 -7.78 -17.12
C GLU A 198 14.04 -8.42 -15.73
N VAL A 199 12.91 -8.85 -15.17
CA VAL A 199 12.83 -9.49 -13.86
C VAL A 199 11.98 -10.75 -13.93
N ASP A 200 12.19 -11.68 -13.00
CA ASP A 200 11.48 -12.95 -12.91
C ASP A 200 10.23 -12.87 -12.02
N SER A 201 10.14 -11.86 -11.15
CA SER A 201 8.96 -11.58 -10.32
C SER A 201 8.85 -10.11 -9.94
N VAL A 202 7.65 -9.68 -9.54
CA VAL A 202 7.39 -8.34 -9.01
C VAL A 202 6.61 -8.39 -7.70
N LEU A 203 7.18 -7.77 -6.68
CA LEU A 203 6.56 -7.51 -5.38
C LEU A 203 5.72 -6.23 -5.46
N HIS A 204 4.40 -6.35 -5.42
CA HIS A 204 3.49 -5.22 -5.29
C HIS A 204 3.27 -4.92 -3.82
N ILE A 205 3.43 -3.67 -3.39
CA ILE A 205 3.18 -3.23 -2.01
C ILE A 205 2.16 -2.09 -2.06
N THR A 206 1.05 -2.22 -1.35
CA THR A 206 0.02 -1.19 -1.29
C THR A 206 -0.24 -0.73 0.13
N THR A 207 -0.36 0.59 0.29
CA THR A 207 -0.79 1.19 1.55
C THR A 207 -2.04 2.06 1.40
N THR A 208 -2.86 2.10 2.45
CA THR A 208 -4.00 3.02 2.55
C THR A 208 -4.05 3.63 3.93
N SER A 209 -3.99 4.97 3.98
CA SER A 209 -3.94 5.74 5.22
C SER A 209 -5.20 6.59 5.37
N PHE A 210 -5.86 6.51 6.51
CA PHE A 210 -7.05 7.32 6.82
C PHE A 210 -7.10 7.74 8.28
N ILE A 211 -7.92 8.73 8.58
CA ILE A 211 -8.10 9.26 9.94
C ILE A 211 -9.53 8.93 10.40
N THR A 212 -9.64 8.53 11.66
CA THR A 212 -10.91 8.38 12.39
C THR A 212 -10.93 9.39 13.54
N GLN A 213 -12.13 9.86 13.90
CA GLN A 213 -12.35 10.86 14.96
C GLN A 213 -13.10 10.25 16.13
#